data_AF-A0A8T6PJQ5-F1
#
_entry.id   AF-A0A8T6PJQ5-F1
#
_cell.length_a   1.000
_cell.length_b   1.000
_cell.length_c   1.000
_cell.angle_alpha   90.00
_cell.angle_beta   90.00
_cell.angle_gamma   90.00
#
_symmetry.space_group_name_H-M   'P 1'
#
loop_
_entity.id
_entity.type
_entity.pdbx_description
1 polymer ?
#
loop_
_entity_poly.entity_id
_entity_poly.type
_entity_poly.pdbx_seq_one_letter_code
_entity_poly.pdbx_strand_id
1 'polypeptide(L)'
;MKKLLIPFVIILALAGSVHFASALDHPAPSQEAVSGPDRQTQPSIVSFSSDLETISLSDAEFGETEATLTWHTFGMTDEHDLVLHAYEVNGWRFLLDEEETLEPNGSFTVNVRHPLSFRAPTYRLAITDKDRVTILDEHTVTIPYEESTRRPSIRTFAAEAESISADEVAYERSGITLTWEVANRPPASNLVFEQVLPDGSTVSVEQPRDTLWVSSAGTGSVIPEYPDGGEVITLQLRLVDLVENTTLDEDTVEITITGTLSTPTPRPVQQSAPPADNPDTSDPAPGNNNPAPVVNPGTGGQFELGGHVMGYGRANEMRTAGMTWAKKQIRWNRGDGTGAAAGAINEARANGFKILLGVVGYPNQMGDFEAYSDEFANYLGQVAALGPDAIEVWNEPNLAREWPAGNINGQTYTRLLAKSYNAIKAANPNVMVISAALAPTGFFGGCATNGCDDNVFLRQMANAGAVNYMDCIGVHYNEGVVPPDQRSGDPRSEHYSRYFWGTLDLYYNTFGGVRRACWTELGYLSGEGYPPLPGAFAWAGNTTVGQHAEWLGRAVALSRSSGKVRLMIIWNVDFTVYN
;
A
#
# COMPACT_ATOMS: atom_id res chain seq x y z
N MET A 1 -15.58 -20.27 -18.38
CA MET A 1 -14.60 -21.05 -19.19
C MET A 1 -14.64 -20.57 -20.65
N LYS A 2 -13.73 -19.67 -21.03
CA LYS A 2 -13.30 -19.48 -22.43
C LYS A 2 -11.80 -19.27 -22.41
N LYS A 3 -11.07 -20.18 -23.07
CA LYS A 3 -9.61 -20.15 -23.23
C LYS A 3 -9.28 -19.17 -24.36
N LEU A 4 -8.35 -18.25 -24.15
CA LEU A 4 -7.75 -17.48 -25.22
C LEU A 4 -6.26 -17.81 -25.24
N LEU A 5 -5.81 -18.52 -26.28
CA LEU A 5 -4.40 -18.65 -26.63
C LEU A 5 -3.99 -17.38 -27.37
N ILE A 6 -2.87 -16.76 -26.97
CA ILE A 6 -2.27 -15.62 -27.69
C ILE A 6 -0.80 -15.97 -28.00
N PRO A 7 -0.35 -15.86 -29.27
CA PRO A 7 1.06 -15.98 -29.63
C PRO A 7 1.82 -14.68 -29.32
N PHE A 8 3.02 -14.80 -28.76
CA PHE A 8 3.94 -13.69 -28.50
C PHE A 8 4.79 -13.36 -29.73
N VAL A 9 5.07 -12.07 -29.96
CA VAL A 9 6.08 -11.56 -30.90
C VAL A 9 7.11 -10.75 -30.11
N ILE A 10 8.39 -10.99 -30.38
CA ILE A 10 9.57 -10.30 -29.80
C ILE A 10 10.28 -9.49 -30.90
N ILE A 11 10.58 -8.22 -30.57
CA ILE A 11 11.72 -7.34 -30.91
C ILE A 11 12.24 -7.28 -32.37
N LEU A 12 12.23 -6.07 -32.96
CA LEU A 12 13.41 -5.43 -33.54
C LEU A 12 13.19 -3.90 -33.70
N ALA A 13 14.15 -3.10 -33.22
CA ALA A 13 14.27 -1.67 -33.54
C ALA A 13 15.53 -1.44 -34.39
N LEU A 14 15.41 -0.74 -35.53
CA LEU A 14 16.31 0.32 -36.02
C LEU A 14 16.02 0.75 -37.48
N ALA A 15 16.09 2.08 -37.67
CA ALA A 15 16.42 2.87 -38.86
C ALA A 15 15.35 3.16 -39.95
N GLY A 16 15.16 4.46 -40.22
CA GLY A 16 14.86 4.96 -41.57
C GLY A 16 13.80 6.07 -41.68
N SER A 17 14.22 7.34 -41.59
CA SER A 17 13.42 8.53 -41.90
C SER A 17 13.19 8.72 -43.40
N VAL A 18 11.99 9.04 -43.91
CA VAL A 18 11.81 9.88 -45.11
C VAL A 18 10.41 10.57 -45.21
N HIS A 19 10.45 11.90 -45.20
CA HIS A 19 9.67 12.94 -45.92
C HIS A 19 8.14 12.91 -46.12
N PHE A 20 7.56 14.06 -45.75
CA PHE A 20 6.33 14.69 -46.24
C PHE A 20 6.29 14.89 -47.76
N ALA A 21 5.09 14.74 -48.34
CA ALA A 21 4.68 15.50 -49.52
C ALA A 21 3.16 15.74 -49.51
N SER A 22 2.81 17.02 -49.45
CA SER A 22 1.50 17.61 -49.72
C SER A 22 1.21 17.61 -51.23
N ALA A 23 -0.05 17.38 -51.61
CA ALA A 23 -0.58 17.88 -52.88
C ALA A 23 -2.08 18.18 -52.74
N LEU A 24 -2.42 19.45 -52.90
CA LEU A 24 -3.76 20.02 -53.03
C LEU A 24 -4.23 19.98 -54.49
N ASP A 25 -5.57 20.09 -54.61
CA ASP A 25 -6.38 20.56 -55.75
C ASP A 25 -6.66 19.67 -56.96
N HIS A 26 -7.94 19.27 -57.09
CA HIS A 26 -8.84 19.60 -58.21
C HIS A 26 -10.28 19.02 -57.99
N PRO A 27 -11.30 19.51 -58.72
CA PRO A 27 -12.40 20.37 -58.26
C PRO A 27 -13.65 19.64 -57.73
N ALA A 28 -14.53 20.38 -57.06
CA ALA A 28 -15.82 19.89 -56.55
C ALA A 28 -16.80 19.47 -57.67
N PRO A 29 -17.38 18.25 -57.62
CA PRO A 29 -18.61 17.94 -58.32
C PRO A 29 -19.83 18.20 -57.45
N SER A 30 -20.90 18.60 -58.13
CA SER A 30 -22.25 18.90 -57.67
C SER A 30 -22.82 17.96 -56.60
N GLN A 31 -23.52 18.55 -55.62
CA GLN A 31 -24.34 17.83 -54.65
C GLN A 31 -25.43 17.01 -55.35
N GLU A 32 -25.22 15.71 -55.44
CA GLU A 32 -26.31 14.73 -55.45
C GLU A 32 -26.51 14.23 -54.02
N ALA A 33 -27.74 14.32 -53.53
CA ALA A 33 -28.15 13.81 -52.23
C ALA A 33 -28.01 12.28 -52.22
N VAL A 34 -26.90 11.78 -51.66
CA VAL A 34 -26.74 10.38 -51.32
C VAL A 34 -27.42 10.15 -49.98
N SER A 35 -28.64 9.61 -50.01
CA SER A 35 -29.26 8.95 -48.85
C SER A 35 -28.46 7.68 -48.52
N GLY A 36 -27.46 7.81 -47.65
CA GLY A 36 -26.73 6.70 -47.03
C GLY A 36 -27.51 6.08 -45.86
N PRO A 37 -27.09 4.91 -45.36
CA PRO A 37 -27.69 4.31 -44.16
C PRO A 37 -27.43 5.24 -42.97
N ASP A 38 -28.38 5.30 -42.02
CA ASP A 38 -28.40 6.13 -40.81
C ASP A 38 -27.02 6.70 -40.41
N ARG A 39 -26.82 8.01 -40.63
CA ARG A 39 -25.84 8.74 -39.83
C ARG A 39 -26.47 8.89 -38.44
N GLN A 40 -26.36 7.86 -37.62
CA GLN A 40 -26.71 7.94 -36.20
C GLN A 40 -25.86 9.08 -35.62
N THR A 41 -26.51 10.20 -35.30
CA THR A 41 -25.85 11.38 -34.71
C THR A 41 -25.24 10.96 -33.38
N GLN A 42 -23.93 11.13 -33.21
CA GLN A 42 -23.25 10.85 -31.95
C GLN A 42 -23.92 11.66 -30.84
N PRO A 43 -24.25 11.04 -29.68
CA PRO A 43 -24.89 11.76 -28.59
C PRO A 43 -23.96 12.85 -28.05
N SER A 44 -24.52 13.96 -27.58
CA SER A 44 -23.73 15.08 -27.08
C SER A 44 -24.41 15.82 -25.92
N ILE A 45 -23.61 16.37 -25.02
CA ILE A 45 -24.03 17.26 -23.94
C ILE A 45 -24.10 18.68 -24.50
N VAL A 46 -25.30 19.25 -24.50
CA VAL A 46 -25.55 20.62 -25.00
C VAL A 46 -25.21 21.66 -23.92
N SER A 47 -25.53 21.34 -22.66
CA SER A 47 -25.22 22.20 -21.52
C SER A 47 -25.09 21.38 -20.25
N PHE A 48 -24.19 21.82 -19.35
CA PHE A 48 -24.07 21.31 -17.99
C PHE A 48 -23.67 22.48 -17.09
N SER A 49 -24.50 22.81 -16.11
CA SER A 49 -24.35 24.00 -15.26
C SER A 49 -24.76 23.74 -13.82
N SER A 50 -24.32 24.60 -12.90
CA SER A 50 -24.79 24.67 -11.52
C SER A 50 -25.54 25.98 -11.30
N ASP A 51 -26.56 25.98 -10.45
CA ASP A 51 -27.21 27.20 -9.94
C ASP A 51 -26.38 27.93 -8.87
N LEU A 52 -25.37 27.27 -8.29
CA LEU A 52 -24.45 27.85 -7.32
C LEU A 52 -23.22 28.43 -8.04
N GLU A 53 -23.08 29.76 -8.01
CA GLU A 53 -22.00 30.47 -8.71
C GLU A 53 -20.65 30.40 -7.97
N THR A 54 -20.65 30.46 -6.64
CA THR A 54 -19.45 30.41 -5.78
C THR A 54 -19.78 29.73 -4.47
N ILE A 55 -18.76 29.25 -3.74
CA ILE A 55 -18.91 28.67 -2.40
C ILE A 55 -17.76 29.11 -1.48
N SER A 56 -18.01 29.34 -0.19
CA SER A 56 -16.91 29.57 0.75
C SER A 56 -16.13 28.28 0.99
N LEU A 57 -14.82 28.38 1.29
CA LEU A 57 -14.00 27.20 1.60
C LEU A 57 -14.57 26.41 2.78
N SER A 58 -15.00 27.11 3.83
CA SER A 58 -15.59 26.50 5.02
C SER A 58 -16.88 25.75 4.68
N ASP A 59 -17.78 26.33 3.90
CA ASP A 59 -19.05 25.67 3.59
C ASP A 59 -18.84 24.41 2.75
N ALA A 60 -17.85 24.42 1.85
CA ALA A 60 -17.44 23.23 1.12
C ALA A 60 -16.86 22.16 2.07
N GLU A 61 -16.04 22.53 3.05
CA GLU A 61 -15.48 21.59 4.05
C GLU A 61 -16.56 20.96 4.94
N PHE A 62 -17.59 21.72 5.32
CA PHE A 62 -18.72 21.20 6.10
C PHE A 62 -19.71 20.40 5.26
N GLY A 63 -19.82 20.69 3.96
CA GLY A 63 -20.67 19.95 3.05
C GLY A 63 -22.16 20.23 3.22
N GLU A 64 -22.52 21.42 3.68
CA GLU A 64 -23.91 21.81 4.03
C GLU A 64 -24.60 22.67 2.96
N THR A 65 -23.86 23.15 1.95
CA THR A 65 -24.44 23.96 0.86
C THR A 65 -24.95 23.06 -0.26
N GLU A 66 -26.23 23.18 -0.60
CA GLU A 66 -26.82 22.51 -1.76
C GLU A 66 -26.54 23.28 -3.05
N ALA A 67 -26.31 22.54 -4.14
CA ALA A 67 -26.28 23.05 -5.49
C ALA A 67 -27.07 22.13 -6.42
N THR A 68 -27.84 22.70 -7.34
CA THR A 68 -28.56 21.99 -8.39
C THR A 68 -27.73 22.00 -9.67
N LEU A 69 -27.30 20.81 -10.08
CA LEU A 69 -26.65 20.58 -11.37
C LEU A 69 -27.73 20.35 -12.42
N THR A 70 -27.71 21.07 -13.54
CA THR A 70 -28.71 20.98 -14.62
C THR A 70 -28.03 20.66 -15.95
N TRP A 71 -28.63 19.78 -16.76
CA TRP A 71 -28.09 19.39 -18.05
C TRP A 71 -29.14 19.23 -19.15
N HIS A 72 -28.66 19.41 -20.38
CA HIS A 72 -29.39 19.11 -21.60
C HIS A 72 -28.52 18.29 -22.55
N THR A 73 -29.10 17.28 -23.17
CA THR A 73 -28.39 16.42 -24.15
C THR A 73 -29.13 16.35 -25.48
N PHE A 74 -28.41 15.91 -26.51
CA PHE A 74 -28.91 15.68 -27.86
C PHE A 74 -28.48 14.29 -28.34
N GLY A 75 -29.33 13.61 -29.12
CA GLY A 75 -28.98 12.34 -29.78
C GLY A 75 -28.90 11.11 -28.86
N MET A 76 -29.42 11.18 -27.62
CA MET A 76 -29.49 10.04 -26.70
C MET A 76 -30.43 8.94 -27.24
N THR A 77 -30.07 7.67 -27.00
CA THR A 77 -30.83 6.48 -27.37
C THR A 77 -30.72 5.47 -26.23
N ASP A 78 -31.46 4.35 -26.29
CA ASP A 78 -31.43 3.30 -25.26
C ASP A 78 -30.06 2.57 -25.16
N GLU A 79 -29.17 2.78 -26.14
CA GLU A 79 -27.79 2.26 -26.15
C GLU A 79 -26.81 3.13 -25.34
N HIS A 80 -27.27 4.26 -24.81
CA HIS A 80 -26.45 5.22 -24.08
C HIS A 80 -26.86 5.32 -22.61
N ASP A 81 -25.94 5.78 -21.77
CA ASP A 81 -26.23 6.10 -20.37
C ASP A 81 -25.56 7.42 -19.94
N LEU A 82 -26.10 8.05 -18.90
CA LEU A 82 -25.59 9.29 -18.32
C LEU A 82 -25.03 9.04 -16.92
N VAL A 83 -23.82 9.50 -16.70
CA VAL A 83 -23.10 9.29 -15.44
C VAL A 83 -22.66 10.62 -14.87
N LEU A 84 -22.96 10.84 -13.58
CA LEU A 84 -22.59 12.04 -12.85
C LEU A 84 -21.52 11.74 -11.79
N HIS A 85 -20.47 12.54 -11.77
CA HIS A 85 -19.34 12.38 -10.86
C HIS A 85 -19.04 13.67 -10.09
N ALA A 86 -18.45 13.52 -8.91
CA ALA A 86 -17.73 14.57 -8.20
C ALA A 86 -16.22 14.28 -8.23
N TYR A 87 -15.39 15.31 -8.35
CA TYR A 87 -13.94 15.18 -8.23
C TYR A 87 -13.54 15.14 -6.75
N GLU A 88 -12.83 14.10 -6.33
CA GLU A 88 -12.45 13.87 -4.93
C GLU A 88 -11.13 13.09 -4.86
N VAL A 89 -10.20 13.50 -3.99
CA VAL A 89 -8.90 12.83 -3.77
C VAL A 89 -8.18 12.49 -5.08
N ASN A 90 -8.16 13.46 -6.00
CA ASN A 90 -7.58 13.36 -7.34
C ASN A 90 -8.23 12.34 -8.31
N GLY A 91 -9.46 11.91 -8.06
CA GLY A 91 -10.21 11.02 -8.94
C GLY A 91 -11.67 11.46 -9.12
N TRP A 92 -12.38 10.77 -10.02
CA TRP A 92 -13.82 10.94 -10.19
C TRP A 92 -14.57 9.88 -9.38
N ARG A 93 -15.44 10.31 -8.46
CA ARG A 93 -16.35 9.45 -7.70
C ARG A 93 -17.77 9.59 -8.25
N PHE A 94 -18.47 8.48 -8.43
CA PHE A 94 -19.88 8.47 -8.80
C PHE A 94 -20.74 9.16 -7.73
N LEU A 95 -21.69 9.98 -8.17
CA LEU A 95 -22.68 10.62 -7.28
C LEU A 95 -23.95 9.81 -7.10
N LEU A 96 -24.19 8.84 -7.98
CA LEU A 96 -25.36 8.00 -8.04
C LEU A 96 -24.91 6.52 -8.00
N ASP A 97 -25.79 5.65 -7.50
CA ASP A 97 -25.53 4.21 -7.51
C ASP A 97 -25.55 3.64 -8.95
N GLU A 98 -24.94 2.48 -9.18
CA GLU A 98 -24.83 1.88 -10.52
C GLU A 98 -26.19 1.57 -11.16
N GLU A 99 -27.23 1.36 -10.36
CA GLU A 99 -28.58 1.03 -10.81
C GLU A 99 -29.42 2.27 -11.17
N GLU A 100 -28.99 3.47 -10.78
CA GLU A 100 -29.71 4.71 -11.08
C GLU A 100 -29.36 5.22 -12.49
N THR A 101 -30.41 5.53 -13.26
CA THR A 101 -30.30 6.08 -14.62
C THR A 101 -30.78 7.53 -14.63
N LEU A 102 -29.98 8.42 -15.21
CA LEU A 102 -30.35 9.82 -15.39
C LEU A 102 -31.15 10.02 -16.67
N GLU A 103 -32.19 10.84 -16.59
CA GLU A 103 -32.93 11.29 -17.77
C GLU A 103 -32.03 12.10 -18.71
N PRO A 104 -32.19 11.98 -20.04
CA PRO A 104 -31.40 12.74 -21.02
C PRO A 104 -31.36 14.25 -20.78
N ASN A 105 -32.42 14.82 -20.23
CA ASN A 105 -32.48 16.20 -19.80
C ASN A 105 -32.98 16.22 -18.36
N GLY A 106 -32.24 16.85 -17.45
CA GLY A 106 -32.57 16.74 -16.04
C GLY A 106 -31.75 17.65 -15.16
N SER A 107 -31.98 17.47 -13.87
CA SER A 107 -31.27 18.14 -12.81
C SER A 107 -31.03 17.22 -11.62
N PHE A 108 -29.95 17.44 -10.88
CA PHE A 108 -29.59 16.68 -9.68
C PHE A 108 -29.07 17.64 -8.61
N THR A 109 -29.66 17.58 -7.41
CA THR A 109 -29.22 18.39 -6.27
C THR A 109 -28.17 17.62 -5.47
N VAL A 110 -27.03 18.27 -5.22
CA VAL A 110 -25.90 17.71 -4.49
C VAL A 110 -25.54 18.63 -3.32
N ASN A 111 -25.16 18.03 -2.19
CA ASN A 111 -24.46 18.74 -1.13
C ASN A 111 -23.00 18.95 -1.57
N VAL A 112 -22.62 20.20 -1.80
CA VAL A 112 -21.30 20.56 -2.30
C VAL A 112 -20.26 20.29 -1.22
N ARG A 113 -19.34 19.37 -1.51
CA ARG A 113 -18.26 18.97 -0.59
C ARG A 113 -16.90 19.36 -1.13
N HIS A 114 -15.97 19.64 -0.22
CA HIS A 114 -14.58 19.91 -0.54
C HIS A 114 -13.95 18.68 -1.22
N PRO A 115 -13.21 18.83 -2.33
CA PRO A 115 -12.68 17.70 -3.10
C PRO A 115 -11.45 17.03 -2.46
N LEU A 116 -11.11 17.38 -1.22
CA LEU A 116 -9.89 16.96 -0.51
C LEU A 116 -8.61 17.16 -1.34
N SER A 117 -8.61 18.21 -2.15
CA SER A 117 -7.51 18.66 -3.00
C SER A 117 -7.53 20.19 -3.09
N PHE A 118 -6.52 20.80 -3.70
CA PHE A 118 -6.46 22.25 -3.88
C PHE A 118 -7.29 22.77 -5.07
N ARG A 119 -8.15 21.92 -5.65
CA ARG A 119 -9.14 22.33 -6.66
C ARG A 119 -10.41 22.81 -5.98
N ALA A 120 -11.18 23.64 -6.69
CA ALA A 120 -12.54 23.93 -6.30
C ALA A 120 -13.46 22.71 -6.55
N PRO A 121 -14.62 22.60 -5.89
CA PRO A 121 -15.59 21.53 -6.16
C PRO A 121 -15.93 21.46 -7.65
N THR A 122 -15.67 20.30 -8.25
CA THR A 122 -15.88 20.06 -9.68
C THR A 122 -16.71 18.81 -9.88
N TYR A 123 -17.68 18.91 -10.77
CA TYR A 123 -18.55 17.82 -11.18
C TYR A 123 -18.37 17.53 -12.66
N ARG A 124 -18.61 16.28 -13.04
CA ARG A 124 -18.55 15.82 -14.43
C ARG A 124 -19.81 15.07 -14.78
N LEU A 125 -20.44 15.47 -15.88
CA LEU A 125 -21.46 14.69 -16.57
C LEU A 125 -20.79 14.00 -17.76
N ALA A 126 -20.99 12.70 -17.91
CA ALA A 126 -20.48 11.92 -19.03
C ALA A 126 -21.62 11.12 -19.69
N ILE A 127 -21.67 11.17 -21.02
CA ILE A 127 -22.44 10.22 -21.83
C ILE A 127 -21.54 9.02 -22.07
N THR A 128 -22.08 7.82 -21.83
CA THR A 128 -21.36 6.55 -21.99
C THR A 128 -22.13 5.59 -22.90
N ASP A 129 -21.47 4.54 -23.36
CA ASP A 129 -22.18 3.35 -23.85
C ASP A 129 -23.01 2.69 -22.72
N LYS A 130 -23.96 1.83 -23.07
CA LYS A 130 -24.88 1.25 -22.08
C LYS A 130 -24.20 0.45 -20.97
N ASP A 131 -23.01 -0.09 -21.26
CA ASP A 131 -22.19 -0.84 -20.30
C ASP A 131 -21.31 0.08 -19.43
N ARG A 132 -21.37 1.41 -19.61
CA ARG A 132 -20.56 2.43 -18.91
C ARG A 132 -19.04 2.24 -19.05
N VAL A 133 -18.60 1.61 -20.13
CA VAL A 133 -17.18 1.32 -20.41
C VAL A 133 -16.54 2.44 -21.22
N THR A 134 -17.27 2.96 -22.21
CA THR A 134 -16.75 3.96 -23.15
C THR A 134 -17.41 5.30 -22.89
N ILE A 135 -16.62 6.33 -22.61
CA ILE A 135 -17.11 7.72 -22.57
C ILE A 135 -17.22 8.24 -24.01
N LEU A 136 -18.41 8.67 -24.40
CA LEU A 136 -18.75 9.17 -25.73
C LEU A 136 -18.71 10.70 -25.80
N ASP A 137 -19.05 11.36 -24.70
CA ASP A 137 -18.95 12.82 -24.50
C ASP A 137 -18.89 13.13 -22.99
N GLU A 138 -18.20 14.20 -22.59
CA GLU A 138 -18.14 14.63 -21.19
C GLU A 138 -17.99 16.14 -21.04
N HIS A 139 -18.70 16.70 -20.07
CA HIS A 139 -18.63 18.11 -19.69
C HIS A 139 -18.44 18.24 -18.18
N THR A 140 -17.69 19.26 -17.77
CA THR A 140 -17.45 19.56 -16.35
C THR A 140 -18.04 20.91 -15.95
N VAL A 141 -18.52 21.00 -14.72
CA VAL A 141 -18.84 22.27 -14.07
C VAL A 141 -18.03 22.39 -12.78
N THR A 142 -17.45 23.56 -12.56
CA THR A 142 -16.68 23.87 -11.35
C THR A 142 -17.36 25.00 -10.63
N ILE A 143 -17.56 24.83 -9.32
CA ILE A 143 -18.09 25.88 -8.43
C ILE A 143 -16.88 26.52 -7.76
N PRO A 144 -16.42 27.70 -8.23
CA PRO A 144 -15.23 28.35 -7.69
C PRO A 144 -15.42 28.76 -6.23
N TYR A 145 -14.31 28.87 -5.50
CA TYR A 145 -14.35 29.41 -4.15
C TYR A 145 -14.61 30.92 -4.16
N GLU A 146 -15.39 31.41 -3.19
CA GLU A 146 -15.58 32.83 -2.96
C GLU A 146 -14.27 33.48 -2.51
N GLU A 147 -13.94 34.65 -3.09
CA GLU A 147 -12.79 35.44 -2.65
C GLU A 147 -13.11 36.17 -1.34
N SER A 148 -12.35 35.88 -0.29
CA SER A 148 -12.44 36.61 0.97
C SER A 148 -11.41 37.75 1.03
N THR A 149 -11.87 38.94 1.44
CA THR A 149 -10.99 40.08 1.76
C THR A 149 -10.61 40.15 3.24
N ARG A 150 -11.16 39.25 4.06
CA ARG A 150 -10.88 39.21 5.50
C ARG A 150 -9.54 38.54 5.73
N ARG A 151 -8.79 39.04 6.72
CA ARG A 151 -7.51 38.42 7.10
C ARG A 151 -7.74 36.99 7.60
N PRO A 152 -6.96 36.01 7.12
CA PRO A 152 -6.93 34.66 7.69
C PRO A 152 -6.49 34.72 9.15
N SER A 153 -7.05 33.87 10.00
CA SER A 153 -6.64 33.78 11.40
C SER A 153 -6.88 32.41 12.01
N ILE A 154 -5.91 31.88 12.75
CA ILE A 154 -6.07 30.73 13.63
C ILE A 154 -6.89 31.20 14.85
N ARG A 155 -8.05 30.56 15.05
CA ARG A 155 -8.98 30.87 16.15
C ARG A 155 -8.72 30.02 17.37
N THR A 156 -8.29 28.79 17.15
CA THR A 156 -7.98 27.83 18.19
C THR A 156 -6.82 26.99 17.72
N PHE A 157 -5.86 26.80 18.62
CA PHE A 157 -4.84 25.77 18.53
C PHE A 157 -4.53 25.30 19.94
N ALA A 158 -4.94 24.09 20.28
CA ALA A 158 -4.86 23.55 21.64
C ALA A 158 -4.47 22.08 21.63
N ALA A 159 -3.78 21.64 22.68
CA ALA A 159 -3.51 20.24 22.93
C ALA A 159 -4.52 19.70 23.96
N GLU A 160 -4.95 18.45 23.79
CA GLU A 160 -5.81 17.79 24.78
C GLU A 160 -5.08 17.51 26.10
N ALA A 161 -3.76 17.35 26.04
CA ALA A 161 -2.90 17.12 27.20
C ALA A 161 -2.07 18.37 27.53
N GLU A 162 -2.13 18.82 28.79
CA GLU A 162 -1.28 19.91 29.31
C GLU A 162 0.14 19.42 29.66
N SER A 163 0.31 18.10 29.81
CA SER A 163 1.59 17.47 30.12
C SER A 163 1.72 16.07 29.53
N ILE A 164 2.96 15.66 29.25
CA ILE A 164 3.33 14.32 28.79
C ILE A 164 4.58 13.84 29.54
N SER A 165 4.77 12.54 29.76
CA SER A 165 5.98 12.08 30.45
C SER A 165 7.20 12.08 29.53
N ALA A 166 8.39 12.29 30.10
CA ALA A 166 9.65 12.26 29.35
C ALA A 166 9.87 10.95 28.59
N ASP A 167 9.50 9.81 29.19
CA ASP A 167 9.64 8.48 28.59
C ASP A 167 8.66 8.25 27.44
N GLU A 168 7.41 8.74 27.55
CA GLU A 168 6.41 8.64 26.48
C GLU A 168 6.84 9.37 25.20
N VAL A 169 7.47 10.55 25.35
CA VAL A 169 7.96 11.34 24.22
C VAL A 169 9.24 10.72 23.64
N ALA A 170 10.20 10.36 24.49
CA ALA A 170 11.52 9.93 24.04
C ALA A 170 11.58 8.48 23.53
N TYR A 171 10.81 7.57 24.13
CA TYR A 171 10.93 6.14 23.87
C TYR A 171 9.67 5.53 23.27
N GLU A 172 8.49 5.92 23.74
CA GLU A 172 7.22 5.33 23.27
C GLU A 172 6.70 5.99 22.00
N ARG A 173 7.10 7.25 21.76
CA ARG A 173 6.62 8.12 20.67
C ARG A 173 5.09 8.23 20.68
N SER A 174 4.52 8.37 21.87
CA SER A 174 3.08 8.56 22.06
C SER A 174 2.65 9.87 21.43
N GLY A 175 1.63 9.82 20.58
CA GLY A 175 1.12 10.99 19.87
C GLY A 175 0.34 11.93 20.80
N ILE A 176 0.42 13.24 20.54
CA ILE A 176 -0.33 14.28 21.22
C ILE A 176 -1.51 14.70 20.35
N THR A 177 -2.71 14.62 20.88
CA THR A 177 -3.91 15.09 20.18
C THR A 177 -4.03 16.61 20.27
N LEU A 178 -4.15 17.25 19.10
CA LEU A 178 -4.35 18.68 18.91
C LEU A 178 -5.76 18.93 18.37
N THR A 179 -6.34 20.07 18.73
CA THR A 179 -7.55 20.61 18.12
C THR A 179 -7.26 21.99 17.55
N TRP A 180 -7.76 22.27 16.35
CA TRP A 180 -7.57 23.55 15.68
C TRP A 180 -8.86 24.06 15.02
N GLU A 181 -8.90 25.37 14.83
CA GLU A 181 -9.91 26.06 14.04
C GLU A 181 -9.29 27.29 13.37
N VAL A 182 -9.55 27.48 12.08
CA VAL A 182 -9.04 28.58 11.25
C VAL A 182 -10.20 29.28 10.57
N ALA A 183 -10.22 30.61 10.66
CA ALA A 183 -11.22 31.46 10.03
C ALA A 183 -10.65 32.20 8.81
N ASN A 184 -11.52 32.46 7.83
CA ASN A 184 -11.19 33.19 6.60
C ASN A 184 -10.01 32.60 5.83
N ARG A 185 -9.87 31.26 5.83
CA ARG A 185 -8.77 30.57 5.18
C ARG A 185 -8.87 30.69 3.64
N PRO A 186 -7.79 31.11 2.94
CA PRO A 186 -7.76 31.12 1.49
C PRO A 186 -7.68 29.70 0.90
N PRO A 187 -8.31 29.40 -0.24
CA PRO A 187 -8.26 28.07 -0.85
C PRO A 187 -6.86 27.57 -1.23
N ALA A 188 -5.95 28.47 -1.61
CA ALA A 188 -4.57 28.15 -1.98
C ALA A 188 -3.63 28.09 -0.75
N SER A 189 -4.12 27.62 0.39
CA SER A 189 -3.36 27.54 1.64
C SER A 189 -3.50 26.18 2.33
N ASN A 190 -2.53 25.82 3.16
CA ASN A 190 -2.60 24.62 4.00
C ASN A 190 -2.11 24.85 5.42
N LEU A 191 -2.49 23.93 6.30
CA LEU A 191 -2.03 23.88 7.69
C LEU A 191 -0.80 22.99 7.80
N VAL A 192 0.19 23.46 8.54
CA VAL A 192 1.45 22.76 8.82
C VAL A 192 1.61 22.68 10.33
N PHE A 193 1.86 21.47 10.85
CA PHE A 193 2.09 21.23 12.27
C PHE A 193 3.56 20.90 12.52
N GLU A 194 4.19 21.72 13.36
CA GLU A 194 5.62 21.66 13.66
C GLU A 194 5.85 21.68 15.17
N GLN A 195 7.06 21.30 15.57
CA GLN A 195 7.61 21.58 16.88
C GLN A 195 8.72 22.61 16.74
N VAL A 196 8.71 23.61 17.61
CA VAL A 196 9.81 24.56 17.76
C VAL A 196 10.83 23.98 18.73
N LEU A 197 12.05 23.81 18.27
CA LEU A 197 13.17 23.31 19.06
C LEU A 197 13.81 24.42 19.89
N PRO A 198 14.57 24.10 20.96
CA PRO A 198 15.19 25.11 21.83
C PRO A 198 16.16 26.07 21.12
N ASP A 199 16.72 25.68 19.98
CA ASP A 199 17.59 26.53 19.15
C ASP A 199 16.80 27.47 18.20
N GLY A 200 15.47 27.41 18.24
CA GLY A 200 14.55 28.18 17.40
C GLY A 200 14.31 27.57 16.01
N SER A 201 14.90 26.42 15.69
CA SER A 201 14.57 25.68 14.47
C SER A 201 13.23 24.95 14.61
N THR A 202 12.64 24.56 13.49
CA THR A 202 11.38 23.81 13.47
C THR A 202 11.55 22.43 12.85
N VAL A 203 10.81 21.46 13.38
CA VAL A 203 10.70 20.10 12.83
C VAL A 203 9.24 19.74 12.62
N SER A 204 8.92 19.04 11.53
CA SER A 204 7.55 18.56 11.32
C SER A 204 7.22 17.47 12.33
N VAL A 205 6.02 17.55 12.92
CA VAL A 205 5.48 16.56 13.86
C VAL A 205 4.26 15.83 13.27
N GLU A 206 4.00 16.04 11.98
CA GLU A 206 2.86 15.47 11.28
C GLU A 206 3.02 13.95 11.12
N GLN A 207 1.92 13.24 11.37
CA GLN A 207 1.83 11.85 10.94
C GLN A 207 1.53 11.77 9.43
N PRO A 208 1.89 10.67 8.77
CA PRO A 208 1.50 10.43 7.38
C PRO A 208 -0.02 10.59 7.21
N ARG A 209 -0.44 11.25 6.12
CA ARG A 209 -1.86 11.48 5.79
C ARG A 209 -2.15 10.89 4.41
N ASP A 210 -3.35 10.34 4.23
CA ASP A 210 -3.83 9.86 2.92
C ASP A 210 -4.19 11.02 1.98
N THR A 211 -4.55 12.18 2.54
CA THR A 211 -4.85 13.41 1.81
C THR A 211 -3.94 14.55 2.28
N LEU A 212 -3.39 15.31 1.33
CA LEU A 212 -2.59 16.50 1.65
C LEU A 212 -3.42 17.62 2.26
N TRP A 213 -4.73 17.67 1.97
CA TRP A 213 -5.63 18.67 2.51
C TRP A 213 -5.86 18.44 4.01
N VAL A 214 -5.55 19.44 4.83
CA VAL A 214 -6.02 19.52 6.22
C VAL A 214 -7.21 20.45 6.25
N SER A 215 -8.32 20.05 6.87
CA SER A 215 -9.50 20.91 7.00
C SER A 215 -9.25 22.11 7.90
N SER A 216 -9.99 23.21 7.70
CA SER A 216 -9.83 24.44 8.50
C SER A 216 -10.13 24.25 9.98
N ALA A 217 -10.89 23.24 10.36
CA ALA A 217 -11.11 22.84 11.74
C ALA A 217 -11.00 21.31 11.88
N GLY A 218 -10.56 20.85 13.05
CA GLY A 218 -10.47 19.42 13.31
C GLY A 218 -9.67 19.08 14.56
N THR A 219 -9.55 17.77 14.77
CA THR A 219 -8.73 17.17 15.81
C THR A 219 -7.81 16.15 15.17
N GLY A 220 -6.55 16.06 15.62
CA GLY A 220 -5.54 15.21 15.00
C GLY A 220 -4.31 15.02 15.88
N SER A 221 -3.65 13.88 15.74
CA SER A 221 -2.51 13.51 16.58
C SER A 221 -1.18 13.82 15.91
N VAL A 222 -0.24 14.41 16.65
CA VAL A 222 1.14 14.70 16.21
C VAL A 222 2.14 13.92 17.03
N ILE A 223 3.34 13.67 16.49
CA ILE A 223 4.41 12.97 17.22
C ILE A 223 5.57 13.95 17.42
N PRO A 224 5.69 14.57 18.60
CA PRO A 224 6.82 15.45 18.89
C PRO A 224 8.12 14.67 19.12
N GLU A 225 9.24 15.36 18.90
CA GLU A 225 10.57 14.92 19.30
C GLU A 225 10.85 15.33 20.75
N TYR A 226 11.59 14.49 21.48
CA TYR A 226 12.03 14.85 22.83
C TYR A 226 13.07 15.98 22.75
N PRO A 227 12.81 17.17 23.33
CA PRO A 227 13.76 18.28 23.30
C PRO A 227 14.92 17.99 24.26
N ASP A 228 16.17 18.08 23.77
CA ASP A 228 17.37 17.84 24.58
C ASP A 228 17.42 18.76 25.80
N GLY A 229 17.10 18.20 26.98
CA GLY A 229 17.08 18.94 28.25
C GLY A 229 15.96 19.97 28.39
N GLY A 230 14.93 19.91 27.52
CA GLY A 230 13.76 20.78 27.61
C GLY A 230 12.75 20.27 28.64
N GLU A 231 12.12 21.21 29.37
CA GLU A 231 10.98 20.93 30.27
C GLU A 231 9.63 21.07 29.55
N VAL A 232 9.63 21.53 28.30
CA VAL A 232 8.43 21.89 27.54
C VAL A 232 8.60 21.47 26.07
N ILE A 233 7.53 20.95 25.48
CA ILE A 233 7.38 20.81 24.02
C ILE A 233 6.55 21.99 23.54
N THR A 234 7.11 22.78 22.63
CA THR A 234 6.38 23.87 21.96
C THR A 234 5.95 23.39 20.58
N LEU A 235 4.65 23.14 20.42
CA LEU A 235 4.05 22.80 19.14
C LEU A 235 3.57 24.09 18.46
N GLN A 236 3.70 24.16 17.14
CA GLN A 236 3.31 25.28 16.31
C GLN A 236 2.37 24.82 15.20
N LEU A 237 1.29 25.57 14.98
CA LEU A 237 0.45 25.49 13.80
C LEU A 237 0.74 26.72 12.94
N ARG A 238 1.11 26.50 11.68
CA ARG A 238 1.22 27.56 10.67
C ARG A 238 0.15 27.39 9.61
N LEU A 239 -0.54 28.49 9.30
CA LEU A 239 -1.33 28.61 8.09
C LEU A 239 -0.43 29.17 6.98
N VAL A 240 -0.19 28.38 5.93
CA VAL A 240 0.79 28.70 4.88
C VAL A 240 0.09 28.88 3.54
N ASP A 241 0.38 29.99 2.86
CA ASP A 241 0.05 30.18 1.45
C ASP A 241 0.94 29.28 0.59
N LEU A 242 0.35 28.40 -0.23
CA LEU A 242 1.10 27.42 -1.01
C LEU A 242 1.68 27.98 -2.31
N VAL A 243 1.20 29.14 -2.76
CA VAL A 243 1.66 29.77 -4.00
C VAL A 243 2.87 30.66 -3.69
N GLU A 244 2.74 31.52 -2.69
CA GLU A 244 3.79 32.46 -2.27
C GLU A 244 4.75 31.84 -1.24
N ASN A 245 4.39 30.68 -0.67
CA ASN A 245 5.15 30.00 0.39
C ASN A 245 5.40 30.92 1.61
N THR A 246 4.37 31.66 2.02
CA THR A 246 4.42 32.59 3.16
C THR A 246 3.49 32.15 4.28
N THR A 247 3.90 32.37 5.53
CA THR A 247 3.03 32.16 6.70
C THR A 247 2.02 33.30 6.77
N LEU A 248 0.72 32.96 6.70
CA LEU A 248 -0.40 33.90 6.79
C LEU A 248 -0.80 34.17 8.24
N ASP A 249 -0.72 33.14 9.08
CA ASP A 249 -0.91 33.22 10.53
C ASP A 249 -0.22 32.03 11.21
N GLU A 250 0.13 32.16 12.48
CA GLU A 250 0.73 31.09 13.28
C GLU A 250 0.29 31.17 14.74
N ASP A 251 0.20 30.02 15.38
CA ASP A 251 -0.11 29.91 16.81
C ASP A 251 0.71 28.77 17.43
N THR A 252 0.91 28.82 18.74
CA THR A 252 1.72 27.84 19.48
C THR A 252 1.01 27.33 20.73
N VAL A 253 1.22 26.05 21.04
CA VAL A 253 0.78 25.46 22.31
C VAL A 253 1.98 24.80 23.00
N GLU A 254 2.09 25.00 24.30
CA GLU A 254 3.14 24.43 25.14
C GLU A 254 2.62 23.26 25.95
N ILE A 255 3.40 22.19 26.02
CA ILE A 255 3.07 20.97 26.75
C ILE A 255 4.21 20.66 27.70
N THR A 256 3.89 20.56 28.99
CA THR A 256 4.90 20.33 30.02
C THR A 256 5.40 18.89 29.97
N ILE A 257 6.71 18.70 29.93
CA ILE A 257 7.33 17.39 30.09
C ILE A 257 7.42 17.07 31.58
N THR A 258 6.85 15.95 31.98
CA THR A 258 6.84 15.49 33.37
C THR A 258 7.75 14.30 33.57
N GLY A 259 8.29 14.17 34.79
CA GLY A 259 9.28 13.15 35.10
C GLY A 259 10.65 13.45 34.47
N THR A 260 11.60 12.57 34.74
CA THR A 260 12.94 12.60 34.12
C THR A 260 13.04 11.42 33.18
N LEU A 261 13.78 11.56 32.07
CA LEU A 261 14.12 10.40 31.26
C LEU A 261 14.65 9.30 32.16
N SER A 262 13.98 8.15 32.12
CA SER A 262 14.54 6.96 32.70
C SER A 262 15.86 6.73 31.97
N THR A 263 16.97 6.68 32.71
CA THR A 263 18.22 6.11 32.16
C THR A 263 17.81 4.81 31.49
N PRO A 264 18.09 4.58 30.18
CA PRO A 264 17.76 3.31 29.57
C PRO A 264 18.50 2.28 30.39
N THR A 265 17.74 1.62 31.25
CA THR A 265 18.32 0.71 32.21
C THR A 265 18.80 -0.42 31.31
N PRO A 266 20.11 -0.73 31.24
CA PRO A 266 20.50 -2.02 30.70
C PRO A 266 19.66 -3.00 31.51
N ARG A 267 18.75 -3.73 30.87
CA ARG A 267 17.94 -4.73 31.57
C ARG A 267 18.91 -5.47 32.50
N PRO A 268 18.73 -5.43 33.83
CA PRO A 268 19.82 -5.75 34.73
C PRO A 268 20.32 -7.17 34.44
N VAL A 269 21.61 -7.26 34.08
CA VAL A 269 22.37 -8.50 34.22
C VAL A 269 22.47 -8.71 35.71
N GLN A 270 21.59 -9.54 36.27
CA GLN A 270 21.69 -9.96 37.66
C GLN A 270 22.95 -10.81 37.79
N GLN A 271 24.02 -10.20 38.31
CA GLN A 271 25.22 -10.93 38.70
C GLN A 271 24.90 -11.70 39.98
N SER A 272 24.88 -13.02 39.86
CA SER A 272 24.66 -13.99 40.93
C SER A 272 25.64 -13.81 42.10
N ALA A 273 25.12 -13.70 43.32
CA ALA A 273 25.84 -14.02 44.55
C ALA A 273 25.95 -15.56 44.72
N PRO A 274 26.98 -16.08 45.42
CA PRO A 274 27.35 -17.50 45.41
C PRO A 274 26.44 -18.39 46.27
N PRO A 275 26.43 -19.71 46.04
CA PRO A 275 25.23 -20.54 46.20
C PRO A 275 25.07 -21.15 47.60
N ALA A 276 23.80 -21.40 47.97
CA ALA A 276 23.45 -22.56 48.79
C ALA A 276 22.03 -23.05 48.44
N ASP A 277 21.94 -24.37 48.25
CA ASP A 277 20.78 -25.27 48.31
C ASP A 277 19.57 -25.12 47.34
N ASN A 278 19.23 -26.27 46.74
CA ASN A 278 18.04 -26.72 46.00
C ASN A 278 16.67 -26.25 46.56
N PRO A 279 15.50 -26.46 45.87
CA PRO A 279 15.24 -27.02 44.53
C PRO A 279 14.18 -26.23 43.68
N ASP A 280 14.11 -26.55 42.38
CA ASP A 280 12.95 -26.37 41.49
C ASP A 280 12.48 -24.94 41.13
N THR A 281 12.49 -24.58 39.83
CA THR A 281 11.91 -23.32 39.32
C THR A 281 11.10 -23.53 38.05
N SER A 282 9.79 -23.39 38.19
CA SER A 282 8.79 -23.10 37.16
C SER A 282 8.11 -21.77 37.48
N ASP A 283 8.14 -20.81 36.56
CA ASP A 283 7.03 -19.99 35.99
C ASP A 283 7.39 -18.50 35.65
N PRO A 284 6.75 -17.86 34.63
CA PRO A 284 7.37 -16.98 33.63
C PRO A 284 6.99 -15.48 33.67
N ALA A 285 7.63 -14.72 32.77
CA ALA A 285 7.26 -13.37 32.34
C ALA A 285 5.84 -13.31 31.71
N PRO A 286 5.19 -12.13 31.60
CA PRO A 286 3.87 -12.03 30.98
C PRO A 286 3.95 -12.31 29.46
N GLY A 287 3.82 -13.58 29.10
CA GLY A 287 2.92 -14.04 28.05
C GLY A 287 3.43 -14.25 26.62
N ASN A 288 4.74 -14.28 26.33
CA ASN A 288 5.22 -14.87 25.07
C ASN A 288 5.66 -16.33 25.28
N ASN A 289 4.69 -17.24 25.23
CA ASN A 289 4.88 -18.70 25.30
C ASN A 289 5.59 -19.31 24.07
N ASN A 290 6.51 -18.56 23.44
CA ASN A 290 7.25 -19.04 22.29
C ASN A 290 8.28 -20.08 22.75
N PRO A 291 8.36 -21.25 22.09
CA PRO A 291 9.41 -22.22 22.39
C PRO A 291 10.78 -21.67 22.00
N ALA A 292 11.81 -21.89 22.83
CA ALA A 292 13.17 -21.43 22.52
C ALA A 292 13.67 -21.93 21.15
N PRO A 293 14.45 -21.14 20.39
CA PRO A 293 14.92 -21.55 19.07
C PRO A 293 15.92 -22.71 19.18
N VAL A 294 15.69 -23.78 18.40
CA VAL A 294 16.58 -24.97 18.39
C VAL A 294 17.94 -24.70 17.74
N VAL A 295 18.01 -23.72 16.83
CA VAL A 295 19.22 -23.26 16.15
C VAL A 295 19.13 -21.74 15.97
N ASN A 296 20.22 -21.01 16.20
CA ASN A 296 20.26 -19.58 15.92
C ASN A 296 20.07 -19.33 14.41
N PRO A 297 19.20 -18.40 14.00
CA PRO A 297 19.00 -18.13 12.58
C PRO A 297 20.28 -17.63 11.89
N GLY A 298 20.50 -18.13 10.67
CA GLY A 298 21.66 -17.79 9.87
C GLY A 298 21.45 -16.48 9.12
N THR A 299 22.52 -15.68 8.98
CA THR A 299 22.52 -14.44 8.16
C THR A 299 23.31 -14.61 6.86
N GLY A 300 23.65 -15.84 6.46
CA GLY A 300 24.61 -16.13 5.38
C GLY A 300 24.04 -16.18 3.96
N GLY A 301 24.94 -16.20 2.96
CA GLY A 301 24.62 -16.35 1.53
C GLY A 301 24.68 -15.06 0.72
N GLN A 302 24.90 -15.19 -0.59
CA GLN A 302 24.86 -14.05 -1.53
C GLN A 302 23.42 -13.76 -1.98
N PHE A 303 23.20 -12.60 -2.61
CA PHE A 303 21.92 -12.31 -3.27
C PHE A 303 21.63 -13.36 -4.35
N GLU A 304 20.39 -13.84 -4.41
CA GLU A 304 19.91 -14.77 -5.45
C GLU A 304 18.55 -14.31 -6.01
N LEU A 305 18.25 -14.75 -7.23
CA LEU A 305 17.07 -14.33 -8.00
C LEU A 305 16.25 -15.55 -8.41
N GLY A 306 14.93 -15.42 -8.39
CA GLY A 306 13.99 -16.43 -8.86
C GLY A 306 12.68 -15.85 -9.36
N GLY A 307 11.75 -16.76 -9.67
CA GLY A 307 10.39 -16.40 -10.08
C GLY A 307 9.34 -17.35 -9.48
N HIS A 308 8.15 -16.83 -9.23
CA HIS A 308 6.99 -17.64 -8.86
C HIS A 308 6.44 -18.32 -10.11
N VAL A 309 6.31 -19.66 -10.05
CA VAL A 309 5.92 -20.49 -11.18
C VAL A 309 4.72 -21.39 -10.88
N MET A 310 3.86 -21.59 -11.88
CA MET A 310 2.89 -22.69 -11.93
C MET A 310 3.54 -23.97 -12.44
N GLY A 311 4.48 -23.84 -13.38
CA GLY A 311 5.32 -24.91 -13.91
C GLY A 311 6.58 -24.39 -14.60
N TYR A 312 7.31 -25.29 -15.27
CA TYR A 312 8.64 -24.95 -15.82
C TYR A 312 8.62 -24.68 -17.33
N GLY A 313 7.46 -24.31 -17.88
CA GLY A 313 7.31 -23.98 -19.31
C GLY A 313 8.14 -22.78 -19.75
N ARG A 314 8.56 -21.92 -18.80
CA ARG A 314 9.40 -20.72 -19.01
C ARG A 314 10.80 -20.84 -18.42
N ALA A 315 11.27 -22.06 -18.17
CA ALA A 315 12.56 -22.30 -17.51
C ALA A 315 13.76 -21.70 -18.28
N ASN A 316 13.72 -21.65 -19.61
CA ASN A 316 14.82 -21.09 -20.41
C ASN A 316 14.88 -19.56 -20.27
N GLU A 317 13.72 -18.90 -20.28
CA GLU A 317 13.58 -17.46 -20.05
C GLU A 317 14.07 -17.09 -18.65
N MET A 318 13.67 -17.85 -17.63
CA MET A 318 14.17 -17.69 -16.26
C MET A 318 15.71 -17.77 -16.19
N ARG A 319 16.32 -18.81 -16.79
CA ARG A 319 17.78 -18.95 -16.81
C ARG A 319 18.47 -17.81 -17.56
N THR A 320 17.89 -17.36 -18.67
CA THR A 320 18.42 -16.23 -19.45
C THR A 320 18.38 -14.94 -18.65
N ALA A 321 17.35 -14.75 -17.81
CA ALA A 321 17.25 -13.64 -16.86
C ALA A 321 18.15 -13.81 -15.61
N GLY A 322 18.91 -14.91 -15.51
CA GLY A 322 19.80 -15.18 -14.38
C GLY A 322 19.09 -15.69 -13.12
N MET A 323 17.83 -16.15 -13.25
CA MET A 323 17.11 -16.79 -12.15
C MET A 323 17.66 -18.20 -11.90
N THR A 324 17.90 -18.50 -10.62
CA THR A 324 18.33 -19.83 -10.14
C THR A 324 17.34 -20.45 -9.16
N TRP A 325 16.30 -19.69 -8.77
CA TRP A 325 15.25 -20.12 -7.86
C TRP A 325 13.89 -20.15 -8.54
N ALA A 326 13.04 -21.08 -8.09
CA ALA A 326 11.61 -21.10 -8.34
C ALA A 326 10.87 -21.02 -7.00
N LYS A 327 9.76 -20.26 -6.94
CA LYS A 327 8.79 -20.31 -5.83
C LYS A 327 7.55 -21.07 -6.29
N LYS A 328 7.01 -21.90 -5.40
CA LYS A 328 5.69 -22.53 -5.57
C LYS A 328 4.90 -22.44 -4.27
N GLN A 329 3.67 -21.93 -4.34
CA GLN A 329 2.76 -21.92 -3.20
C GLN A 329 2.07 -23.29 -3.06
N ILE A 330 2.04 -23.83 -1.84
CA ILE A 330 1.33 -25.05 -1.47
C ILE A 330 0.32 -24.68 -0.39
N ARG A 331 -0.96 -24.96 -0.66
CA ARG A 331 -2.00 -24.86 0.35
C ARG A 331 -2.13 -26.19 1.08
N TRP A 332 -2.03 -26.17 2.40
CA TRP A 332 -2.12 -27.34 3.27
C TRP A 332 -3.49 -27.44 3.95
N ASN A 333 -4.13 -28.60 3.84
CA ASN A 333 -5.25 -28.99 4.70
C ASN A 333 -4.76 -29.88 5.84
N ARG A 334 -5.43 -29.79 7.00
CA ARG A 334 -5.20 -30.76 8.09
C ARG A 334 -5.39 -32.19 7.58
N GLY A 335 -4.38 -33.03 7.83
CA GLY A 335 -4.33 -34.42 7.38
C GLY A 335 -3.64 -34.64 6.03
N ASP A 336 -3.28 -33.58 5.30
CA ASP A 336 -2.49 -33.72 4.08
C ASP A 336 -1.10 -34.30 4.37
N GLY A 337 -0.66 -35.23 3.51
CA GLY A 337 0.73 -35.70 3.47
C GLY A 337 1.63 -34.79 2.63
N THR A 338 2.93 -35.07 2.61
CA THR A 338 3.94 -34.22 1.94
C THR A 338 4.09 -34.44 0.43
N GLY A 339 3.18 -35.19 -0.20
CA GLY A 339 3.29 -35.58 -1.61
C GLY A 339 3.35 -34.40 -2.59
N ALA A 340 2.55 -33.35 -2.35
CA ALA A 340 2.58 -32.13 -3.16
C ALA A 340 3.92 -31.39 -3.05
N ALA A 341 4.46 -31.29 -1.83
CA ALA A 341 5.78 -30.70 -1.59
C ALA A 341 6.91 -31.52 -2.24
N ALA A 342 6.89 -32.85 -2.08
CA ALA A 342 7.85 -33.74 -2.74
C ALA A 342 7.80 -33.58 -4.27
N GLY A 343 6.59 -33.50 -4.84
CA GLY A 343 6.40 -33.25 -6.27
C GLY A 343 7.02 -31.94 -6.72
N ALA A 344 6.72 -30.83 -6.03
CA ALA A 344 7.26 -29.51 -6.33
C ALA A 344 8.80 -29.46 -6.24
N ILE A 345 9.38 -30.08 -5.19
CA ILE A 345 10.84 -30.15 -4.99
C ILE A 345 11.49 -30.94 -6.13
N ASN A 346 10.95 -32.11 -6.47
CA ASN A 346 11.49 -32.95 -7.54
C ASN A 346 11.38 -32.27 -8.91
N GLU A 347 10.27 -31.58 -9.18
CA GLU A 347 10.05 -30.84 -10.42
C GLU A 347 11.05 -29.68 -10.57
N ALA A 348 11.30 -28.92 -9.49
CA ALA A 348 12.30 -27.85 -9.47
C ALA A 348 13.71 -28.36 -9.76
N ARG A 349 14.12 -29.42 -9.05
CA ARG A 349 15.44 -30.05 -9.22
C ARG A 349 15.62 -30.63 -10.61
N ALA A 350 14.60 -31.28 -11.16
CA ALA A 350 14.62 -31.81 -12.53
C ALA A 350 14.82 -30.70 -13.58
N ASN A 351 14.37 -29.48 -13.27
CA ASN A 351 14.57 -28.30 -14.10
C ASN A 351 15.80 -27.46 -13.69
N GLY A 352 16.60 -27.92 -12.73
CA GLY A 352 17.84 -27.26 -12.31
C GLY A 352 17.64 -25.97 -11.50
N PHE A 353 16.51 -25.83 -10.80
CA PHE A 353 16.24 -24.70 -9.91
C PHE A 353 16.30 -25.11 -8.44
N LYS A 354 16.74 -24.18 -7.61
CA LYS A 354 16.46 -24.19 -6.16
C LYS A 354 14.99 -23.88 -5.93
N ILE A 355 14.43 -24.38 -4.83
CA ILE A 355 12.99 -24.27 -4.56
C ILE A 355 12.71 -23.55 -3.24
N LEU A 356 11.91 -22.49 -3.33
CA LEU A 356 11.18 -21.89 -2.21
C LEU A 356 9.75 -22.46 -2.22
N LEU A 357 9.35 -23.12 -1.13
CA LEU A 357 7.97 -23.50 -0.91
C LEU A 357 7.29 -22.49 0.00
N GLY A 358 6.32 -21.73 -0.51
CA GLY A 358 5.40 -20.97 0.32
C GLY A 358 4.31 -21.91 0.81
N VAL A 359 4.24 -22.16 2.11
CA VAL A 359 3.26 -23.10 2.66
C VAL A 359 2.24 -22.35 3.48
N VAL A 360 0.98 -22.44 3.09
CA VAL A 360 -0.13 -21.71 3.71
C VAL A 360 -1.26 -22.68 4.08
N GLY A 361 -1.82 -22.57 5.26
CA GLY A 361 -2.94 -23.40 5.71
C GLY A 361 -4.29 -22.73 5.47
N TYR A 362 -5.41 -23.33 5.86
CA TYR A 362 -6.73 -22.69 5.74
C TYR A 362 -7.16 -21.98 7.03
N PRO A 363 -7.60 -20.71 6.98
CA PRO A 363 -8.04 -19.97 8.17
C PRO A 363 -9.18 -20.64 8.93
N ASN A 364 -10.15 -21.20 8.21
CA ASN A 364 -11.31 -21.87 8.82
C ASN A 364 -10.95 -23.18 9.56
N GLN A 365 -9.72 -23.67 9.46
CA GLN A 365 -9.24 -24.85 10.18
C GLN A 365 -8.46 -24.51 11.46
N MET A 366 -8.18 -23.23 11.72
CA MET A 366 -7.35 -22.77 12.85
C MET A 366 -8.07 -22.70 14.21
N GLY A 367 -9.17 -23.46 14.38
CA GLY A 367 -10.04 -23.40 15.56
C GLY A 367 -9.29 -23.42 16.90
N ASP A 368 -8.82 -24.60 17.34
CA ASP A 368 -7.83 -24.67 18.41
C ASP A 368 -6.47 -24.26 17.84
N PHE A 369 -6.09 -23.01 18.06
CA PHE A 369 -4.88 -22.41 17.51
C PHE A 369 -3.61 -23.17 17.89
N GLU A 370 -3.51 -23.68 19.13
CA GLU A 370 -2.28 -24.31 19.60
C GLU A 370 -2.13 -25.69 18.97
N ALA A 371 -3.18 -26.50 18.97
CA ALA A 371 -3.20 -27.81 18.31
C ALA A 371 -2.98 -27.67 16.80
N TYR A 372 -3.63 -26.68 16.17
CA TYR A 372 -3.42 -26.38 14.75
C TYR A 372 -1.97 -26.02 14.45
N SER A 373 -1.37 -25.14 15.27
CA SER A 373 0.01 -24.70 15.08
C SER A 373 1.00 -25.84 15.26
N ASP A 374 0.75 -26.78 16.17
CA ASP A 374 1.58 -27.98 16.34
C ASP A 374 1.49 -28.91 15.13
N GLU A 375 0.28 -29.14 14.60
CA GLU A 375 0.08 -29.94 13.39
C GLU A 375 0.73 -29.31 12.16
N PHE A 376 0.57 -27.99 11.99
CA PHE A 376 1.18 -27.24 10.90
C PHE A 376 2.72 -27.27 10.98
N ALA A 377 3.29 -27.04 12.17
CA ALA A 377 4.72 -27.12 12.40
C ALA A 377 5.25 -28.54 12.13
N ASN A 378 4.55 -29.58 12.58
CA ASN A 378 4.92 -30.97 12.30
C ASN A 378 4.90 -31.27 10.79
N TYR A 379 3.89 -30.80 10.06
CA TYR A 379 3.86 -30.91 8.60
C TYR A 379 5.07 -30.22 7.96
N LEU A 380 5.40 -29.00 8.39
CA LEU A 380 6.57 -28.27 7.88
C LEU A 380 7.90 -28.97 8.20
N GLY A 381 8.02 -29.63 9.36
CA GLY A 381 9.16 -30.49 9.68
C GLY A 381 9.28 -31.67 8.72
N GLN A 382 8.16 -32.32 8.37
CA GLN A 382 8.15 -33.40 7.37
C GLN A 382 8.49 -32.89 5.96
N VAL A 383 8.02 -31.70 5.58
CA VAL A 383 8.38 -31.05 4.31
C VAL A 383 9.88 -30.72 4.29
N ALA A 384 10.43 -30.19 5.39
CA ALA A 384 11.85 -29.87 5.52
C ALA A 384 12.75 -31.11 5.37
N ALA A 385 12.30 -32.28 5.84
CA ALA A 385 13.00 -33.55 5.67
C ALA A 385 13.12 -33.99 4.19
N LEU A 386 12.26 -33.48 3.30
CA LEU A 386 12.38 -33.69 1.84
C LEU A 386 13.50 -32.83 1.19
N GLY A 387 13.98 -31.83 1.93
CA GLY A 387 15.09 -30.95 1.56
C GLY A 387 14.79 -29.86 0.54
N PRO A 388 13.69 -29.07 0.64
CA PRO A 388 13.59 -27.83 -0.12
C PRO A 388 14.74 -26.88 0.28
N ASP A 389 15.09 -25.92 -0.59
CA ASP A 389 16.12 -24.94 -0.26
C ASP A 389 15.60 -23.88 0.73
N ALA A 390 14.31 -23.55 0.64
CA ALA A 390 13.66 -22.62 1.55
C ALA A 390 12.17 -22.95 1.76
N ILE A 391 11.65 -22.56 2.93
CA ILE A 391 10.24 -22.58 3.28
C ILE A 391 9.83 -21.19 3.75
N GLU A 392 8.82 -20.62 3.12
CA GLU A 392 8.09 -19.45 3.61
C GLU A 392 6.90 -19.93 4.45
N VAL A 393 6.87 -19.50 5.71
CA VAL A 393 5.89 -19.97 6.71
C VAL A 393 4.69 -19.04 6.67
N TRP A 394 3.60 -19.51 6.06
CA TRP A 394 2.36 -18.77 5.81
C TRP A 394 2.46 -17.71 4.71
N ASN A 395 1.32 -17.13 4.32
CA ASN A 395 1.19 -16.05 3.36
C ASN A 395 0.22 -14.99 3.88
N GLU A 396 0.63 -13.73 3.93
CA GLU A 396 -0.20 -12.55 4.24
C GLU A 396 -1.14 -12.71 5.45
N PRO A 397 -0.64 -13.14 6.63
CA PRO A 397 -1.44 -13.35 7.83
C PRO A 397 -2.13 -12.08 8.35
N ASN A 398 -1.82 -10.92 7.79
CA ASN A 398 -2.43 -9.64 8.10
C ASN A 398 -3.76 -9.39 7.38
N LEU A 399 -4.32 -10.36 6.66
CA LEU A 399 -5.61 -10.25 5.97
C LEU A 399 -6.58 -11.37 6.36
N ALA A 400 -7.87 -11.06 6.50
CA ALA A 400 -8.88 -12.02 6.90
C ALA A 400 -9.13 -13.17 5.91
N ARG A 401 -8.71 -13.03 4.64
CA ARG A 401 -8.73 -14.14 3.68
C ARG A 401 -7.67 -15.21 3.98
N GLU A 402 -6.59 -14.84 4.65
CA GLU A 402 -5.45 -15.70 4.94
C GLU A 402 -5.28 -15.98 6.44
N TRP A 403 -6.04 -15.34 7.32
CA TRP A 403 -5.97 -15.59 8.76
C TRP A 403 -7.36 -15.38 9.41
N PRO A 404 -7.73 -16.10 10.49
CA PRO A 404 -9.05 -15.96 11.08
C PRO A 404 -9.36 -14.51 11.47
N ALA A 405 -10.47 -13.98 10.94
CA ALA A 405 -10.97 -12.65 11.27
C ALA A 405 -11.13 -12.50 12.79
N GLY A 406 -10.82 -11.30 13.30
CA GLY A 406 -10.79 -11.00 14.74
C GLY A 406 -9.59 -11.57 15.50
N ASN A 407 -8.75 -12.40 14.86
CA ASN A 407 -7.54 -12.98 15.46
C ASN A 407 -6.24 -12.58 14.74
N ILE A 408 -6.32 -11.60 13.84
CA ILE A 408 -5.19 -11.08 13.06
C ILE A 408 -4.26 -10.31 13.99
N ASN A 409 -3.09 -10.88 14.26
CA ASN A 409 -2.13 -10.33 15.21
C ASN A 409 -0.73 -10.92 14.97
N GLY A 410 0.29 -10.05 14.88
CA GLY A 410 1.68 -10.43 14.65
C GLY A 410 2.31 -11.27 15.77
N GLN A 411 1.86 -11.11 17.02
CA GLN A 411 2.29 -11.94 18.16
C GLN A 411 1.77 -13.37 18.02
N THR A 412 0.49 -13.55 17.64
CA THR A 412 -0.09 -14.89 17.42
C THR A 412 0.57 -15.57 16.23
N TYR A 413 0.77 -14.86 15.12
CA TYR A 413 1.54 -15.40 14.00
C TYR A 413 2.98 -15.79 14.42
N THR A 414 3.64 -15.00 15.26
CA THR A 414 4.99 -15.31 15.76
C THR A 414 5.04 -16.62 16.55
N ARG A 415 3.98 -17.00 17.29
CA ARG A 415 3.90 -18.32 17.94
C ARG A 415 3.91 -19.46 16.93
N LEU A 416 3.10 -19.35 15.87
CA LEU A 416 3.07 -20.33 14.79
C LEU A 416 4.42 -20.39 14.05
N LEU A 417 5.04 -19.24 13.79
CA LEU A 417 6.39 -19.15 13.21
C LEU A 417 7.44 -19.83 14.09
N ALA A 418 7.43 -19.61 15.40
CA ALA A 418 8.39 -20.18 16.34
C ALA A 418 8.31 -21.73 16.37
N LYS A 419 7.09 -22.28 16.48
CA LYS A 419 6.86 -23.73 16.39
C LYS A 419 7.35 -24.29 15.05
N SER A 420 7.00 -23.63 13.96
CA SER A 420 7.38 -24.04 12.59
C SER A 420 8.89 -24.00 12.37
N TYR A 421 9.55 -22.92 12.77
CA TYR A 421 11.01 -22.77 12.67
C TYR A 421 11.72 -23.93 13.39
N ASN A 422 11.29 -24.23 14.62
CA ASN A 422 11.88 -25.31 15.40
C ASN A 422 11.70 -26.68 14.74
N ALA A 423 10.49 -26.98 14.25
CA ALA A 423 10.24 -28.23 13.55
C ALA A 423 11.06 -28.35 12.24
N ILE A 424 11.15 -27.27 11.45
CA ILE A 424 11.94 -27.22 10.22
C ILE A 424 13.42 -27.43 10.52
N LYS A 425 13.99 -26.66 11.45
CA LYS A 425 15.42 -26.73 11.77
C LYS A 425 15.82 -28.05 12.43
N ALA A 426 14.94 -28.65 13.23
CA ALA A 426 15.19 -29.97 13.81
C ALA A 426 15.22 -31.07 12.73
N ALA A 427 14.37 -30.99 11.71
CA ALA A 427 14.35 -31.93 10.60
C ALA A 427 15.51 -31.71 9.63
N ASN A 428 15.80 -30.46 9.29
CA ASN A 428 16.87 -30.08 8.37
C ASN A 428 17.36 -28.65 8.62
N PRO A 429 18.53 -28.46 9.27
CA PRO A 429 19.04 -27.14 9.63
C PRO A 429 19.45 -26.28 8.41
N ASN A 430 19.64 -26.89 7.24
CA ASN A 430 20.05 -26.20 6.02
C ASN A 430 18.89 -25.52 5.28
N VAL A 431 17.64 -25.85 5.61
CA VAL A 431 16.46 -25.20 5.00
C VAL A 431 16.39 -23.77 5.51
N MET A 432 16.36 -22.80 4.59
CA MET A 432 16.14 -21.40 4.94
C MET A 432 14.68 -21.18 5.33
N VAL A 433 14.44 -20.64 6.52
CA VAL A 433 13.10 -20.30 6.99
C VAL A 433 12.85 -18.81 6.76
N ILE A 434 11.85 -18.51 5.94
CA ILE A 434 11.38 -17.15 5.66
C ILE A 434 10.07 -16.94 6.43
N SER A 435 9.93 -15.81 7.11
CA SER A 435 8.59 -15.44 7.64
C SER A 435 7.60 -15.25 6.49
N ALA A 436 6.31 -15.37 6.75
CA ALA A 436 5.30 -14.83 5.88
C ALA A 436 5.65 -13.39 5.49
N ALA A 437 5.58 -13.10 4.20
CA ALA A 437 5.39 -11.75 3.73
C ALA A 437 3.97 -11.28 4.05
N LEU A 438 3.84 -10.00 4.38
CA LEU A 438 2.56 -9.37 4.68
C LEU A 438 2.01 -8.70 3.42
N ALA A 439 0.70 -8.60 3.33
CA ALA A 439 0.08 -7.78 2.31
C ALA A 439 0.42 -6.31 2.58
N PRO A 440 0.93 -5.55 1.58
CA PRO A 440 1.37 -4.17 1.75
C PRO A 440 0.17 -3.21 1.85
N THR A 441 -0.39 -3.05 3.03
CA THR A 441 -1.61 -2.27 3.29
C THR A 441 -1.38 -1.17 4.33
N GLY A 442 -1.92 0.02 4.04
CA GLY A 442 -2.13 1.12 5.00
C GLY A 442 -3.61 1.46 5.20
N PHE A 443 -4.51 0.61 4.70
CA PHE A 443 -5.96 0.85 4.65
C PHE A 443 -6.65 0.74 6.02
N PHE A 444 -6.12 -0.07 6.94
CA PHE A 444 -6.84 -0.42 8.17
C PHE A 444 -6.68 0.64 9.28
N GLY A 445 -5.74 1.58 9.14
CA GLY A 445 -5.40 2.56 10.17
C GLY A 445 -4.86 1.92 11.46
N GLY A 446 -4.30 0.71 11.37
CA GLY A 446 -4.02 -0.14 12.53
C GLY A 446 -4.33 -1.62 12.30
N CYS A 447 -4.65 -2.34 13.38
CA CYS A 447 -5.24 -3.67 13.28
C CYS A 447 -6.75 -3.59 13.57
N ALA A 448 -7.54 -4.23 12.71
CA ALA A 448 -8.98 -4.36 12.82
C ALA A 448 -9.42 -5.83 12.64
N THR A 449 -10.72 -6.09 12.75
CA THR A 449 -11.28 -7.45 12.60
C THR A 449 -10.87 -8.13 11.29
N ASN A 450 -10.86 -7.37 10.19
CA ASN A 450 -10.69 -7.93 8.85
C ASN A 450 -9.27 -7.79 8.27
N GLY A 451 -8.36 -7.12 8.98
CA GLY A 451 -6.98 -6.97 8.54
C GLY A 451 -6.16 -6.09 9.45
N CYS A 452 -4.86 -6.04 9.17
CA CYS A 452 -3.94 -5.16 9.87
C CYS A 452 -2.90 -4.59 8.92
N ASP A 453 -2.58 -3.31 9.11
CA ASP A 453 -1.51 -2.65 8.37
C ASP A 453 -0.15 -3.28 8.69
N ASP A 454 0.66 -3.43 7.65
CA ASP A 454 1.85 -4.26 7.72
C ASP A 454 2.92 -3.67 8.67
N ASN A 455 3.03 -2.34 8.78
CA ASN A 455 3.90 -1.70 9.78
C ASN A 455 3.52 -2.06 11.24
N VAL A 456 2.23 -2.17 11.56
CA VAL A 456 1.74 -2.50 12.90
C VAL A 456 1.97 -3.99 13.16
N PHE A 457 1.64 -4.84 12.20
CA PHE A 457 1.85 -6.29 12.30
C PHE A 457 3.34 -6.64 12.44
N LEU A 458 4.24 -5.97 11.69
CA LEU A 458 5.69 -6.13 11.83
C LEU A 458 6.19 -5.74 13.22
N ARG A 459 5.72 -4.62 13.78
CA ARG A 459 6.06 -4.22 15.15
C ARG A 459 5.61 -5.26 16.17
N GLN A 460 4.40 -5.81 16.00
CA GLN A 460 3.90 -6.90 16.84
C GLN A 460 4.78 -8.16 16.74
N MET A 461 5.25 -8.52 15.53
CA MET A 461 6.20 -9.60 15.33
C MET A 461 7.56 -9.34 16.00
N ALA A 462 8.11 -8.13 15.83
CA ALA A 462 9.37 -7.74 16.44
C ALA A 462 9.30 -7.82 17.97
N ASN A 463 8.23 -7.27 18.57
CA ASN A 463 7.98 -7.32 20.01
C ASN A 463 7.78 -8.75 20.53
N ALA A 464 7.24 -9.65 19.71
CA ALA A 464 7.12 -11.07 20.02
C ALA A 464 8.43 -11.87 19.85
N GLY A 465 9.50 -11.23 19.37
CA GLY A 465 10.81 -11.86 19.18
C GLY A 465 10.94 -12.68 17.90
N ALA A 466 10.14 -12.38 16.87
CA ALA A 466 10.14 -13.14 15.60
C ALA A 466 11.51 -13.26 14.93
N VAL A 467 12.41 -12.30 15.16
CA VAL A 467 13.78 -12.29 14.62
C VAL A 467 14.62 -13.53 14.99
N ASN A 468 14.21 -14.26 16.03
CA ASN A 468 14.84 -15.49 16.49
C ASN A 468 14.32 -16.74 15.78
N TYR A 469 13.28 -16.62 14.95
CA TYR A 469 12.58 -17.74 14.32
C TYR A 469 12.46 -17.58 12.79
N MET A 470 13.37 -16.82 12.18
CA MET A 470 13.49 -16.68 10.73
C MET A 470 14.93 -16.37 10.33
N ASP A 471 15.38 -16.95 9.23
CA ASP A 471 16.66 -16.62 8.59
C ASP A 471 16.53 -15.38 7.69
N CYS A 472 15.32 -15.12 7.19
CA CYS A 472 15.04 -14.04 6.26
C CYS A 472 13.63 -13.45 6.52
N ILE A 473 13.50 -12.13 6.37
CA ILE A 473 12.20 -11.45 6.53
C ILE A 473 11.45 -11.55 5.21
N GLY A 474 10.28 -12.19 5.18
CA GLY A 474 9.42 -12.22 3.99
C GLY A 474 8.84 -10.85 3.70
N VAL A 475 8.86 -10.42 2.44
CA VAL A 475 8.34 -9.13 2.00
C VAL A 475 7.61 -9.26 0.65
N HIS A 476 6.48 -8.59 0.50
CA HIS A 476 5.76 -8.42 -0.77
C HIS A 476 5.89 -6.99 -1.29
N TYR A 477 6.04 -6.84 -2.60
CA TYR A 477 5.90 -5.57 -3.31
C TYR A 477 5.18 -5.81 -4.63
N ASN A 478 3.85 -5.78 -4.59
CA ASN A 478 2.99 -6.30 -5.65
C ASN A 478 2.22 -5.21 -6.40
N GLU A 479 2.40 -3.94 -6.03
CA GLU A 479 1.62 -2.82 -6.55
C GLU A 479 2.47 -1.76 -7.26
N GLY A 480 3.64 -2.11 -7.79
CA GLY A 480 4.56 -1.13 -8.37
C GLY A 480 4.06 -0.50 -9.68
N VAL A 481 4.04 0.84 -9.73
CA VAL A 481 3.80 1.65 -10.95
C VAL A 481 4.77 2.82 -11.11
N VAL A 482 5.84 2.84 -10.31
CA VAL A 482 6.90 3.85 -10.35
C VAL A 482 8.27 3.18 -10.35
N PRO A 483 9.33 3.81 -10.89
CA PRO A 483 10.68 3.26 -10.82
C PRO A 483 11.11 2.92 -9.38
N PRO A 484 11.88 1.85 -9.14
CA PRO A 484 12.28 1.45 -7.79
C PRO A 484 13.23 2.43 -7.08
N ASP A 485 13.85 3.35 -7.82
CA ASP A 485 14.66 4.44 -7.24
C ASP A 485 13.78 5.57 -6.66
N GLN A 486 12.52 5.64 -7.09
CA GLN A 486 11.59 6.66 -6.67
C GLN A 486 11.12 6.41 -5.23
N ARG A 487 11.03 7.48 -4.44
CA ARG A 487 10.58 7.47 -3.03
C ARG A 487 9.36 8.35 -2.77
N SER A 488 8.89 9.08 -3.79
CA SER A 488 7.71 9.94 -3.73
C SER A 488 7.09 10.10 -5.11
N GLY A 489 5.85 10.57 -5.23
CA GLY A 489 5.19 10.86 -6.51
C GLY A 489 4.49 9.68 -7.20
N ASP A 490 4.12 8.63 -6.46
CA ASP A 490 3.14 7.65 -6.94
C ASP A 490 1.76 8.32 -7.03
N PRO A 491 1.01 8.17 -8.13
CA PRO A 491 -0.24 8.89 -8.35
C PRO A 491 -1.37 8.49 -7.39
N ARG A 492 -1.24 7.38 -6.65
CA ARG A 492 -2.28 6.88 -5.74
C ARG A 492 -2.13 7.44 -4.33
N SER A 493 -0.92 7.47 -3.78
CA SER A 493 -0.61 8.01 -2.45
C SER A 493 0.91 8.05 -2.21
N GLU A 494 1.34 8.72 -1.15
CA GLU A 494 2.75 8.73 -0.70
C GLU A 494 3.07 7.61 0.31
N HIS A 495 2.19 6.62 0.45
CA HIS A 495 2.38 5.52 1.40
C HIS A 495 3.67 4.75 1.07
N TYR A 496 4.47 4.39 2.10
CA TYR A 496 5.79 3.75 1.88
C TYR A 496 5.71 2.48 1.03
N SER A 497 4.57 1.79 1.07
CA SER A 497 4.35 0.54 0.33
C SER A 497 4.23 0.75 -1.19
N ARG A 498 4.05 1.99 -1.65
CA ARG A 498 4.10 2.38 -3.06
C ARG A 498 5.52 2.31 -3.62
N TYR A 499 6.53 2.39 -2.75
CA TYR A 499 7.93 2.51 -3.13
C TYR A 499 8.74 1.27 -2.72
N PHE A 500 9.59 0.80 -3.63
CA PHE A 500 10.52 -0.31 -3.39
C PHE A 500 11.35 -0.07 -2.12
N TRP A 501 11.97 1.11 -2.00
CA TRP A 501 12.78 1.43 -0.84
C TRP A 501 11.98 1.70 0.43
N GLY A 502 10.81 2.32 0.33
CA GLY A 502 9.96 2.56 1.50
C GLY A 502 9.59 1.25 2.18
N THR A 503 9.15 0.28 1.38
CA THR A 503 8.86 -1.09 1.84
C THR A 503 10.10 -1.78 2.39
N LEU A 504 11.21 -1.81 1.64
CA LEU A 504 12.43 -2.51 2.08
C LEU A 504 13.01 -1.94 3.37
N ASP A 505 13.06 -0.61 3.49
CA ASP A 505 13.61 0.09 4.64
C ASP A 505 12.75 -0.16 5.88
N LEU A 506 11.42 -0.14 5.77
CA LEU A 506 10.53 -0.50 6.88
C LEU A 506 10.84 -1.90 7.42
N TYR A 507 10.76 -2.92 6.56
CA TYR A 507 10.89 -4.32 7.00
C TYR A 507 12.29 -4.59 7.56
N TYR A 508 13.34 -4.11 6.90
CA TYR A 508 14.71 -4.29 7.36
C TYR A 508 14.96 -3.61 8.71
N ASN A 509 14.47 -2.37 8.89
CA ASN A 509 14.73 -1.58 10.09
C ASN A 509 13.86 -2.01 11.29
N THR A 510 12.65 -2.53 11.09
CA THR A 510 11.80 -3.03 12.19
C THR A 510 12.50 -4.15 12.99
N PHE A 511 13.37 -4.93 12.35
CA PHE A 511 14.18 -5.95 13.03
C PHE A 511 15.62 -5.50 13.29
N GLY A 512 15.88 -4.19 13.32
CA GLY A 512 17.20 -3.61 13.63
C GLY A 512 18.29 -3.93 12.60
N GLY A 513 17.92 -4.31 11.37
CA GLY A 513 18.86 -4.65 10.30
C GLY A 513 19.65 -5.94 10.52
N VAL A 514 19.25 -6.78 11.49
CA VAL A 514 19.99 -8.02 11.80
C VAL A 514 19.61 -9.20 10.90
N ARG A 515 18.55 -9.04 10.11
CA ARG A 515 18.10 -10.00 9.10
C ARG A 515 17.90 -9.30 7.78
N ARG A 516 18.33 -9.97 6.71
CA ARG A 516 18.08 -9.51 5.34
C ARG A 516 16.64 -9.85 4.94
N ALA A 517 16.11 -9.07 4.02
CA ALA A 517 14.80 -9.29 3.41
C ALA A 517 14.87 -10.35 2.30
N CYS A 518 13.78 -11.08 2.15
CA CYS A 518 13.50 -11.97 1.04
C CYS A 518 12.21 -11.48 0.39
N TRP A 519 12.31 -10.89 -0.80
CA TRP A 519 11.12 -10.65 -1.60
C TRP A 519 10.59 -12.00 -2.03
N THR A 520 9.46 -12.41 -1.47
CA THR A 520 8.80 -13.66 -1.84
C THR A 520 7.75 -13.43 -2.92
N GLU A 521 7.33 -12.17 -3.11
CA GLU A 521 6.64 -11.65 -4.29
C GLU A 521 7.10 -10.21 -4.55
N LEU A 522 7.54 -9.94 -5.78
CA LEU A 522 7.85 -8.61 -6.25
C LEU A 522 7.42 -8.48 -7.71
N GLY A 523 6.60 -7.48 -8.00
CA GLY A 523 6.07 -7.25 -9.33
C GLY A 523 5.77 -5.78 -9.62
N TYR A 524 5.85 -5.45 -10.90
CA TYR A 524 5.23 -4.27 -11.49
C TYR A 524 4.15 -4.76 -12.45
N LEU A 525 3.09 -4.00 -12.63
CA LEU A 525 2.01 -4.38 -13.53
C LEU A 525 1.95 -3.44 -14.72
N SER A 526 1.74 -3.99 -15.91
CA SER A 526 1.50 -3.23 -17.15
C SER A 526 0.26 -3.77 -17.83
N GLY A 527 -0.63 -2.87 -18.25
CA GLY A 527 -1.79 -3.19 -19.10
C GLY A 527 -1.48 -3.15 -20.59
N GLU A 528 -0.29 -2.70 -20.99
CA GLU A 528 0.06 -2.55 -22.40
C GLU A 528 0.11 -3.92 -23.10
N GLY A 529 -0.60 -4.04 -24.22
CA GLY A 529 -0.70 -5.28 -24.99
C GLY A 529 -1.80 -6.24 -24.53
N TYR A 530 -2.61 -5.87 -23.53
CA TYR A 530 -3.77 -6.61 -23.07
C TYR A 530 -5.08 -5.81 -23.24
N PRO A 531 -6.26 -6.46 -23.18
CA PRO A 531 -7.52 -5.75 -22.96
C PRO A 531 -7.45 -4.87 -21.69
N PRO A 532 -8.38 -3.91 -21.51
CA PRO A 532 -8.42 -3.09 -20.31
C PRO A 532 -8.30 -3.93 -19.05
N LEU A 533 -7.40 -3.51 -18.16
CA LEU A 533 -7.19 -4.20 -16.89
C LEU A 533 -8.50 -4.21 -16.09
N PRO A 534 -8.84 -5.31 -15.38
CA PRO A 534 -9.98 -5.33 -14.47
C PRO A 534 -9.89 -4.16 -13.47
N GLY A 535 -11.03 -3.67 -12.98
CA GLY A 535 -11.08 -2.47 -12.12
C GLY A 535 -10.09 -2.48 -10.94
N ALA A 536 -9.94 -3.63 -10.26
CA ALA A 536 -9.00 -3.81 -9.16
C ALA A 536 -7.51 -3.62 -9.54
N PHE A 537 -7.19 -3.63 -10.84
CA PHE A 537 -5.85 -3.47 -11.41
C PHE A 537 -5.73 -2.22 -12.30
N ALA A 538 -6.79 -1.40 -12.42
CA ALA A 538 -6.82 -0.23 -13.29
C ALA A 538 -5.71 0.78 -12.94
N TRP A 539 -5.23 0.79 -11.69
CA TRP A 539 -4.10 1.59 -11.24
C TRP A 539 -2.80 1.38 -12.05
N ALA A 540 -2.64 0.24 -12.71
CA ALA A 540 -1.48 -0.07 -13.54
C ALA A 540 -1.64 0.29 -15.03
N GLY A 541 -2.79 0.86 -15.42
CA GLY A 541 -3.17 1.06 -16.82
C GLY A 541 -2.19 1.92 -17.63
N ASN A 542 -1.45 2.81 -16.96
CA ASN A 542 -0.48 3.72 -17.61
C ASN A 542 0.96 3.21 -17.60
N THR A 543 1.22 2.02 -17.05
CA THR A 543 2.56 1.43 -17.04
C THR A 543 2.78 0.68 -18.35
N THR A 544 3.82 1.03 -19.08
CA THR A 544 4.25 0.33 -20.30
C THR A 544 5.00 -0.97 -19.99
N VAL A 545 5.01 -1.93 -20.92
CA VAL A 545 5.84 -3.15 -20.82
C VAL A 545 7.32 -2.77 -20.75
N GLY A 546 7.72 -1.68 -21.42
CA GLY A 546 9.07 -1.13 -21.34
C GLY A 546 9.45 -0.70 -19.93
N GLN A 547 8.59 0.10 -19.28
CA GLN A 547 8.77 0.51 -17.88
C GLN A 547 8.79 -0.69 -16.93
N HIS A 548 7.85 -1.62 -17.09
CA HIS A 548 7.82 -2.85 -16.29
C HIS A 548 9.15 -3.62 -16.37
N ALA A 549 9.66 -3.86 -17.58
CA ALA A 549 10.93 -4.57 -17.77
C ALA A 549 12.13 -3.80 -17.17
N GLU A 550 12.19 -2.49 -17.39
CA GLU A 550 13.25 -1.63 -16.84
C GLU A 550 13.24 -1.63 -15.31
N TRP A 551 12.06 -1.46 -14.71
CA TRP A 551 11.89 -1.38 -13.25
C TRP A 551 12.18 -2.69 -12.56
N LEU A 552 11.77 -3.83 -13.13
CA LEU A 552 12.19 -5.15 -12.62
C LEU A 552 13.71 -5.31 -12.67
N GLY A 553 14.34 -5.00 -13.81
CA GLY A 553 15.78 -5.07 -13.95
C GLY A 553 16.51 -4.18 -12.94
N ARG A 554 15.99 -2.96 -12.71
CA ARG A 554 16.52 -2.02 -11.73
C ARG A 554 16.32 -2.51 -10.30
N ALA A 555 15.16 -3.06 -9.94
CA ALA A 555 14.89 -3.61 -8.62
C ALA A 555 15.82 -4.80 -8.28
N VAL A 556 16.15 -5.65 -9.27
CA VAL A 556 17.17 -6.70 -9.13
C VAL A 556 18.55 -6.10 -8.84
N ALA A 557 18.96 -5.07 -9.59
CA ALA A 557 20.25 -4.41 -9.39
C ALA A 557 20.36 -3.79 -7.98
N LEU A 558 19.33 -3.06 -7.55
CA LEU A 558 19.28 -2.43 -6.23
C LEU A 558 19.25 -3.47 -5.10
N SER A 559 18.45 -4.52 -5.24
CA SER A 559 18.41 -5.63 -4.28
C SER A 559 19.80 -6.25 -4.11
N ARG A 560 20.49 -6.54 -5.22
CA ARG A 560 21.83 -7.12 -5.23
C ARG A 560 22.89 -6.22 -4.58
N SER A 561 22.86 -4.91 -4.82
CA SER A 561 23.89 -3.98 -4.32
C SER A 561 23.62 -3.47 -2.90
N SER A 562 22.38 -3.54 -2.42
CA SER A 562 21.98 -2.94 -1.13
C SER A 562 22.62 -3.57 0.11
N GLY A 563 22.99 -4.84 0.04
CA GLY A 563 23.31 -5.65 1.22
C GLY A 563 22.10 -6.00 2.12
N LYS A 564 20.90 -5.47 1.81
CA LYS A 564 19.67 -5.68 2.60
C LYS A 564 18.85 -6.88 2.14
N VAL A 565 19.05 -7.36 0.91
CA VAL A 565 18.24 -8.44 0.31
C VAL A 565 19.05 -9.73 0.16
N ARG A 566 18.45 -10.86 0.58
CA ARG A 566 19.03 -12.21 0.45
C ARG A 566 18.49 -12.97 -0.76
N LEU A 567 17.20 -12.84 -1.04
CA LEU A 567 16.50 -13.51 -2.14
C LEU A 567 15.47 -12.55 -2.73
N MET A 568 15.30 -12.60 -4.04
CA MET A 568 14.22 -11.91 -4.73
C MET A 568 13.48 -12.87 -5.65
N ILE A 569 12.18 -13.02 -5.44
CA ILE A 569 11.27 -13.80 -6.27
C ILE A 569 10.36 -12.84 -7.03
N ILE A 570 10.45 -12.86 -8.36
CA ILE A 570 9.55 -12.10 -9.22
C ILE A 570 8.18 -12.79 -9.26
N TRP A 571 7.13 -12.02 -8.97
CA TRP A 571 5.75 -12.47 -9.09
C TRP A 571 5.12 -11.84 -10.33
N ASN A 572 4.87 -12.59 -11.39
CA ASN A 572 5.15 -14.02 -11.59
C ASN A 572 5.60 -14.30 -13.04
N VAL A 573 6.00 -15.55 -13.33
CA VAL A 573 6.64 -15.89 -14.62
C VAL A 573 5.67 -16.48 -15.65
N ASP A 574 4.67 -17.24 -15.22
CA ASP A 574 3.87 -18.08 -16.11
C ASP A 574 2.38 -18.19 -15.72
N PHE A 575 1.88 -17.32 -14.85
CA PHE A 575 0.46 -17.33 -14.50
C PHE A 575 -0.32 -16.73 -15.66
N THR A 576 -1.40 -17.41 -16.04
CA THR A 576 -2.29 -16.97 -17.12
C THR A 576 -3.66 -16.55 -16.60
N VAL A 577 -3.81 -16.47 -15.28
CA VAL A 577 -5.05 -16.10 -14.59
C VAL A 577 -4.71 -15.16 -13.44
N TYR A 578 -5.57 -14.17 -13.24
CA TYR A 578 -5.63 -13.36 -12.03
C TYR A 578 -6.79 -13.93 -11.22
N ASN A 579 -6.51 -14.59 -10.09
CA ASN A 579 -7.53 -15.17 -9.21
C ASN A 579 -7.40 -14.56 -7.82
#